data_AF-A0A7K0C5R8-F1
#
_entry.id   AF-A0A7K0C5R8-F1
#
_cell.length_a   1.000
_cell.length_b   1.000
_cell.length_c   1.000
_cell.angle_alpha   90.00
_cell.angle_beta   90.00
_cell.angle_gamma   90.00
#
_symmetry.space_group_name_H-M   'P 1'
#
loop_
_entity.id
_entity.type
_entity.pdbx_description
1 polymer ?
#
loop_
_entity_poly.entity_id
_entity_poly.type
_entity_poly.pdbx_seq_one_letter_code
_entity_poly.pdbx_strand_id
1 'polypeptide(L)'
;MLVTAVALGTLASAAACGKPADGPGGASGGATPAPAGSSGAPATGTAPAGQTGVTNVEATVTKGKVRTASGRVKVRLGARVRITVTSDTAEEFHLHGYDREMTLAPGKAATLELVADKPGVFEAELHHSGARVFELQVG
;
A
#
# COMPACT_ATOMS: atom_id res chain seq x y z
N MET A 1 -47.81 -6.72 5.00
CA MET A 1 -47.99 -8.06 5.62
C MET A 1 -46.95 -8.95 4.97
N LEU A 2 -45.89 -9.40 5.62
CA LEU A 2 -45.86 -10.19 6.85
C LEU A 2 -44.52 -9.94 7.58
N VAL A 3 -44.60 -9.77 8.90
CA VAL A 3 -43.47 -9.66 9.84
C VAL A 3 -43.20 -11.06 10.40
N THR A 4 -41.95 -11.54 10.42
CA THR A 4 -41.35 -12.55 11.34
C THR A 4 -40.00 -13.01 10.77
N ALA A 5 -38.94 -13.37 11.53
CA ALA A 5 -38.74 -13.49 12.96
C ALA A 5 -37.22 -13.36 13.25
N VAL A 6 -36.90 -12.79 14.40
CA VAL A 6 -35.57 -12.75 15.03
C VAL A 6 -35.23 -14.13 15.60
N ALA A 7 -33.98 -14.58 15.44
CA ALA A 7 -33.39 -15.59 16.30
C ALA A 7 -31.98 -15.15 16.71
N LEU A 8 -31.86 -14.77 17.99
CA LEU A 8 -30.60 -14.52 18.70
C LEU A 8 -29.85 -15.86 18.87
N GLY A 9 -28.63 -15.93 18.34
CA GLY A 9 -27.69 -17.01 18.63
C GLY A 9 -26.55 -16.49 19.49
N THR A 10 -26.64 -16.69 20.81
CA THR A 10 -25.55 -16.53 21.77
C THR A 10 -24.79 -17.85 21.95
N LEU A 11 -23.47 -17.88 21.83
CA LEU A 11 -22.61 -18.96 22.36
C LEU A 11 -21.18 -18.41 22.59
N ALA A 12 -20.85 -18.08 23.83
CA ALA A 12 -19.98 -18.84 24.74
C ALA A 12 -18.50 -18.37 24.73
N SER A 13 -18.16 -17.54 25.73
CA SER A 13 -16.78 -17.18 26.08
C SER A 13 -16.12 -18.33 26.84
N ALA A 14 -14.93 -18.74 26.40
CA ALA A 14 -14.04 -19.59 27.18
C ALA A 14 -12.90 -18.73 27.76
N ALA A 15 -12.87 -18.64 29.08
CA ALA A 15 -11.80 -18.02 29.86
C ALA A 15 -10.56 -18.93 29.87
N ALA A 16 -9.43 -18.43 29.39
CA ALA A 16 -8.13 -19.06 29.60
C ALA A 16 -7.39 -18.36 30.76
N CYS A 17 -7.35 -19.01 31.92
CA CYS A 17 -6.48 -18.65 33.03
C CYS A 17 -5.02 -18.96 32.67
N GLY A 18 -4.12 -17.99 32.80
CA GLY A 18 -2.68 -18.21 32.73
C GLY A 18 -1.93 -17.38 33.76
N LYS A 19 -1.52 -18.01 34.86
CA LYS A 19 -0.40 -17.62 35.73
C LYS A 19 0.14 -18.88 36.43
N PRO A 20 1.48 -19.02 36.51
CA PRO A 20 2.12 -18.69 37.78
C PRO A 20 3.35 -17.79 37.63
N ALA A 21 3.63 -17.07 38.72
CA ALA A 21 4.85 -16.32 38.98
C ALA A 21 5.83 -17.24 39.73
N ASP A 22 7.14 -17.04 39.55
CA ASP A 22 8.24 -17.20 40.52
C ASP A 22 9.57 -16.96 39.76
N GLY A 23 10.57 -16.19 40.20
CA GLY A 23 10.78 -15.53 41.50
C GLY A 23 11.89 -14.46 41.41
N PRO A 24 12.32 -13.90 42.56
CA PRO A 24 13.21 -12.75 42.63
C PRO A 24 14.68 -13.16 42.74
N GLY A 25 15.52 -12.62 41.87
CA GLY A 25 16.99 -12.68 41.98
C GLY A 25 17.53 -11.26 42.09
N GLY A 26 17.92 -10.87 43.31
CA GLY A 26 18.39 -9.52 43.63
C GLY A 26 19.88 -9.27 43.36
N ALA A 27 20.15 -7.97 43.26
CA ALA A 27 21.32 -7.21 43.67
C ALA A 27 22.65 -7.29 42.88
N SER A 28 22.91 -6.17 42.20
CA SER A 28 24.06 -5.26 42.35
C SER A 28 25.48 -5.77 42.10
N GLY A 29 26.13 -5.19 41.09
CA GLY A 29 27.58 -5.17 40.96
C GLY A 29 28.08 -4.18 39.91
N GLY A 30 28.64 -3.05 40.37
CA GLY A 30 29.82 -2.43 39.74
C GLY A 30 29.60 -1.45 38.59
N ALA A 31 29.56 -0.15 38.92
CA ALA A 31 29.85 0.92 37.98
C ALA A 31 31.36 1.02 37.70
N THR A 32 31.74 1.25 36.44
CA THR A 32 33.03 1.87 36.06
C THR A 32 32.80 2.68 34.77
N PRO A 33 33.26 3.95 34.67
CA PRO A 33 33.05 4.77 33.47
C PRO A 33 34.27 4.82 32.52
N ALA A 34 33.94 4.88 31.22
CA ALA A 34 34.61 5.55 30.08
C ALA A 34 36.04 5.09 29.62
N PRO A 35 36.36 5.16 28.31
CA PRO A 35 36.43 6.44 27.59
C PRO A 35 35.65 6.51 26.26
N ALA A 36 35.52 7.74 25.78
CA ALA A 36 34.95 8.16 24.51
C ALA A 36 35.84 7.82 23.30
N GLY A 37 35.19 7.57 22.16
CA GLY A 37 35.77 7.40 20.82
C GLY A 37 34.83 6.53 19.99
N SER A 38 34.31 6.89 18.82
CA SER A 38 34.56 8.01 17.93
C SER A 38 33.24 8.42 17.30
N SER A 39 33.07 9.71 17.05
CA SER A 39 32.06 10.25 16.15
C SER A 39 32.24 9.63 14.76
N GLY A 40 31.52 8.55 14.47
CA GLY A 40 31.27 8.11 13.11
C GLY A 40 30.20 9.02 12.53
N ALA A 41 30.60 9.97 11.70
CA ALA A 41 29.67 10.77 10.90
C ALA A 41 28.68 9.81 10.19
N PRO A 42 27.37 10.09 10.18
CA PRO A 42 26.49 9.35 9.29
C PRO A 42 27.02 9.55 7.88
N ALA A 43 27.41 8.45 7.25
CA ALA A 43 27.73 8.44 5.83
C ALA A 43 26.57 9.13 5.12
N THR A 44 26.86 10.22 4.42
CA THR A 44 26.03 10.69 3.32
C THR A 44 25.92 9.53 2.34
N GLY A 45 24.90 8.71 2.54
CA GLY A 45 24.45 7.76 1.56
C GLY A 45 24.02 8.57 0.37
N THR A 46 24.93 8.77 -0.57
CA THR A 46 24.57 9.09 -1.94
C THR A 46 23.73 7.91 -2.39
N ALA A 47 22.41 8.05 -2.23
CA ALA A 47 21.45 7.16 -2.84
C ALA A 47 21.87 7.01 -4.30
N PRO A 48 22.00 5.79 -4.83
CA PRO A 48 22.29 5.63 -6.24
C PRO A 48 21.22 6.43 -6.99
N ALA A 49 21.65 7.32 -7.89
CA ALA A 49 20.74 7.94 -8.85
C ALA A 49 20.21 6.81 -9.73
N GLY A 50 19.18 6.13 -9.22
CA GLY A 50 18.65 4.91 -9.77
C GLY A 50 17.84 5.28 -11.01
N GLN A 51 18.44 5.02 -12.17
CA GLN A 51 17.80 4.82 -13.47
C GLN A 51 16.59 5.74 -13.72
N THR A 52 16.86 6.87 -14.38
CA THR A 52 15.92 7.90 -14.85
C THR A 52 14.92 7.42 -15.92
N GLY A 53 14.45 6.18 -15.83
CA GLY A 53 13.36 5.66 -16.65
C GLY A 53 12.00 5.94 -15.99
N VAL A 54 11.04 6.40 -16.78
CA VAL A 54 9.62 6.41 -16.36
C VAL A 54 9.04 5.05 -16.71
N THR A 55 8.38 4.41 -15.74
CA THR A 55 7.57 3.21 -15.99
C THR A 55 6.20 3.64 -16.48
N ASN A 56 5.87 3.29 -17.72
CA ASN A 56 4.56 3.57 -18.30
C ASN A 56 3.61 2.41 -18.02
N VAL A 57 2.42 2.75 -17.52
CA VAL A 57 1.31 1.83 -17.29
C VAL A 57 0.13 2.34 -18.10
N GLU A 58 -0.43 1.48 -18.95
CA GLU A 58 -1.58 1.82 -19.78
C GLU A 58 -2.75 0.88 -19.48
N ALA A 59 -3.93 1.46 -19.28
CA ALA A 59 -5.17 0.72 -19.09
C ALA A 59 -6.29 1.29 -19.95
N THR A 60 -7.10 0.40 -20.51
CA THR A 60 -8.35 0.76 -21.21
C THR A 60 -9.51 0.03 -20.55
N VAL A 61 -10.61 0.75 -20.32
CA VAL A 61 -11.85 0.20 -19.81
C VAL A 61 -12.92 0.30 -20.88
N THR A 62 -13.58 -0.82 -21.18
CA THR A 62 -14.64 -0.89 -22.17
C THR A 62 -15.75 -1.80 -21.67
N LYS A 63 -16.97 -1.28 -21.54
CA LYS A 63 -18.15 -2.02 -21.04
C LYS A 63 -17.85 -2.72 -19.70
N GLY A 64 -17.19 -2.00 -18.79
CA GLY A 64 -16.78 -2.50 -17.47
C GLY A 64 -15.65 -3.54 -17.48
N LYS A 65 -15.01 -3.80 -18.62
CA LYS A 65 -13.87 -4.72 -18.73
C LYS A 65 -12.57 -3.94 -18.81
N VAL A 66 -11.65 -4.21 -17.88
CA VAL A 66 -10.30 -3.66 -17.88
C VAL A 66 -9.40 -4.45 -18.83
N ARG A 67 -8.60 -3.73 -19.62
CA ARG A 67 -7.46 -4.23 -20.38
C ARG A 67 -6.21 -3.47 -19.96
N THR A 68 -5.22 -4.18 -19.45
CA THR A 68 -3.89 -3.67 -19.08
C THR A 68 -2.85 -4.71 -19.48
N ALA A 69 -1.60 -4.29 -19.72
CA ALA A 69 -0.51 -5.21 -20.08
C ALA A 69 -0.21 -6.23 -18.97
N SER A 70 -0.35 -5.82 -17.71
CA SER A 70 -0.17 -6.69 -16.54
C SER A 70 -1.12 -6.27 -15.43
N GLY A 71 -1.75 -7.25 -14.77
CA GLY A 71 -2.52 -7.00 -13.55
C GLY A 71 -1.67 -6.57 -12.36
N ARG A 72 -0.34 -6.72 -12.45
CA ARG A 72 0.61 -6.29 -11.43
C ARG A 72 1.85 -5.66 -12.06
N VAL A 73 2.10 -4.40 -11.73
CA VAL A 73 3.23 -3.60 -12.19
C VAL A 73 4.26 -3.56 -11.08
N LYS A 74 5.44 -4.13 -11.31
CA LYS A 74 6.55 -4.12 -10.34
C LYS A 74 7.50 -2.98 -10.68
N VAL A 75 7.78 -2.12 -9.69
CA VAL A 75 8.73 -1.01 -9.81
C VAL A 75 9.66 -0.97 -8.60
N ARG A 76 10.84 -0.38 -8.79
CA ARG A 76 11.78 -0.14 -7.69
C ARG A 76 11.27 1.00 -6.80
N LEU A 77 11.62 0.97 -5.51
CA LEU A 77 11.45 2.11 -4.63
C LEU A 77 12.13 3.36 -5.22
N GLY A 78 11.39 4.47 -5.30
CA GLY A 78 11.82 5.73 -5.89
C GLY A 78 11.65 5.84 -7.41
N ALA A 79 11.12 4.82 -8.10
CA ALA A 79 10.88 4.88 -9.54
C ALA A 79 9.78 5.89 -9.90
N ARG A 80 9.91 6.56 -11.05
CA ARG A 80 8.82 7.37 -11.62
C ARG A 80 7.84 6.47 -12.37
N VAL A 81 6.55 6.65 -12.13
CA VAL A 81 5.47 5.90 -12.78
C VAL A 81 4.53 6.88 -13.45
N ARG A 82 4.22 6.64 -14.72
CA ARG A 82 3.19 7.34 -15.49
C ARG A 82 2.07 6.37 -15.82
N ILE A 83 0.89 6.64 -15.30
CA ILE A 83 -0.31 5.82 -15.47
C ILE A 83 -1.23 6.57 -16.44
N THR A 84 -1.60 5.93 -17.54
CA THR A 84 -2.56 6.46 -18.51
C THR A 84 -3.76 5.54 -18.57
N VAL A 85 -4.96 6.09 -18.33
CA VAL A 85 -6.21 5.33 -18.33
C VAL A 85 -7.18 5.96 -19.31
N THR A 86 -7.83 5.13 -20.13
CA THR A 86 -8.96 5.53 -20.98
C THR A 86 -10.18 4.70 -20.62
N SER A 87 -11.33 5.34 -20.43
CA SER A 87 -12.61 4.66 -20.14
C SER A 87 -13.67 5.02 -21.17
N ASP A 88 -14.55 4.09 -21.52
CA ASP A 88 -15.70 4.36 -22.40
C ASP A 88 -16.87 5.06 -21.66
N THR A 89 -16.81 5.13 -20.33
CA THR A 89 -17.76 5.84 -19.47
C THR A 89 -17.06 6.83 -18.55
N ALA A 90 -17.83 7.76 -17.99
CA ALA A 90 -17.33 8.66 -16.95
C ALA A 90 -17.01 7.83 -15.70
N GLU A 91 -15.82 8.02 -15.14
CA GLU A 91 -15.29 7.23 -14.03
C GLU A 91 -14.32 8.06 -13.19
N GLU A 92 -13.91 7.51 -12.04
CA GLU A 92 -12.85 8.07 -11.21
C GLU A 92 -11.84 6.97 -10.90
N PHE A 93 -10.58 7.20 -11.27
CA PHE A 93 -9.49 6.26 -10.99
C PHE A 93 -8.84 6.60 -9.66
N HIS A 94 -8.64 5.60 -8.81
CA HIS A 94 -7.97 5.73 -7.51
C HIS A 94 -6.73 4.84 -7.47
N LEU A 95 -5.62 5.36 -6.93
CA LEU A 95 -4.46 4.58 -6.50
C LEU A 95 -4.35 4.66 -4.98
N HIS A 96 -4.79 3.60 -4.32
CA HIS A 96 -4.81 3.49 -2.86
C HIS A 96 -3.41 3.54 -2.26
N GLY A 97 -3.30 4.08 -1.05
CA GLY A 97 -2.04 4.24 -0.33
C GLY A 97 -1.11 5.35 -0.87
N TYR A 98 -1.34 5.84 -2.09
CA TYR A 98 -0.74 7.09 -2.59
C TYR A 98 -1.67 8.30 -2.52
N ASP A 99 -2.96 8.07 -2.24
CA ASP A 99 -4.00 9.11 -2.19
C ASP A 99 -4.02 9.93 -3.49
N ARG A 100 -4.00 9.20 -4.60
CA ARG A 100 -3.93 9.74 -5.96
C ARG A 100 -5.18 9.35 -6.72
N GLU A 101 -5.84 10.35 -7.28
CA GLU A 101 -7.06 10.18 -8.05
C GLU A 101 -7.00 10.95 -9.38
N MET A 102 -7.75 10.48 -10.37
CA MET A 102 -8.01 11.24 -11.59
C MET A 102 -9.42 10.98 -12.15
N THR A 103 -10.08 12.04 -12.59
CA THR A 103 -11.37 11.93 -13.29
C THR A 103 -11.15 11.43 -14.72
N LEU A 104 -11.94 10.44 -15.14
CA LEU A 104 -11.95 9.89 -16.49
C LEU A 104 -13.17 10.39 -17.25
N ALA A 105 -12.94 11.11 -18.35
CA ALA A 105 -14.00 11.48 -19.28
C ALA A 105 -14.16 10.41 -20.37
N PRO A 106 -15.39 10.11 -20.82
CA PRO A 106 -15.63 9.10 -21.86
C PRO A 106 -14.75 9.28 -23.10
N GLY A 107 -14.03 8.24 -23.48
CA GLY A 107 -13.19 8.18 -24.68
C GLY A 107 -11.93 9.07 -24.64
N LYS A 108 -11.63 9.72 -23.51
CA LYS A 108 -10.43 10.56 -23.35
C LYS A 108 -9.43 9.87 -22.44
N ALA A 109 -8.17 9.87 -22.84
CA ALA A 109 -7.08 9.44 -21.99
C ALA A 109 -6.85 10.48 -20.88
N ALA A 110 -6.71 10.00 -19.64
CA ALA A 110 -6.23 10.77 -18.51
C ALA A 110 -4.90 10.18 -18.03
N THR A 111 -4.02 11.04 -17.50
CA THR A 111 -2.68 10.64 -17.07
C THR A 111 -2.40 11.11 -15.65
N LEU A 112 -1.82 10.23 -14.85
CA LEU A 112 -1.33 10.49 -13.51
C LEU A 112 0.14 10.09 -13.41
N GLU A 113 0.95 10.95 -12.82
CA GLU A 113 2.37 10.68 -12.56
C GLU A 113 2.66 10.67 -11.06
N LEU A 114 3.47 9.71 -10.62
CA LEU A 114 3.94 9.64 -9.24
C LEU A 114 5.39 9.14 -9.16
N VAL A 115 6.00 9.36 -8.01
CA VAL A 115 7.20 8.65 -7.56
C VAL A 115 6.73 7.51 -6.67
N ALA A 116 7.21 6.29 -6.89
CA ALA A 116 6.89 5.13 -6.08
C ALA A 116 7.75 5.12 -4.80
N ASP A 117 7.52 6.07 -3.89
CA ASP A 117 8.32 6.29 -2.67
C ASP A 117 7.87 5.47 -1.44
N LYS A 118 6.77 4.73 -1.55
CA LYS A 118 6.23 3.88 -0.48
C LYS A 118 6.41 2.40 -0.86
N PRO A 119 7.13 1.57 -0.06
CA PRO A 119 7.23 0.15 -0.33
C PRO A 119 5.89 -0.55 -0.05
N GLY A 120 5.57 -1.59 -0.81
CA GLY A 120 4.35 -2.37 -0.61
C GLY A 120 3.62 -2.73 -1.90
N VAL A 121 2.35 -3.11 -1.76
CA VAL A 121 1.44 -3.40 -2.87
C VAL A 121 0.24 -2.48 -2.72
N PHE A 122 -0.06 -1.75 -3.79
CA PHE A 122 -1.08 -0.71 -3.82
C PHE A 122 -2.08 -1.03 -4.91
N GLU A 123 -3.36 -1.01 -4.56
CA GLU A 123 -4.44 -1.29 -5.51
C GLU A 123 -4.80 -0.04 -6.29
N ALA A 124 -4.96 -0.20 -7.60
CA ALA A 124 -5.51 0.79 -8.49
C ALA A 124 -6.89 0.33 -8.97
N GLU A 125 -7.92 1.16 -8.81
CA GLU A 125 -9.31 0.81 -9.13
C GLU A 125 -10.09 1.98 -9.73
N LEU A 126 -11.29 1.65 -10.23
CA LEU A 126 -12.31 2.64 -10.57
C LEU A 126 -13.34 2.73 -9.46
N HIS A 127 -13.60 3.93 -8.95
CA HIS A 127 -14.47 4.18 -7.81
C HIS A 127 -15.93 3.77 -8.08
N HIS A 128 -16.54 4.20 -9.19
CA HIS A 128 -17.98 3.96 -9.39
C HIS A 128 -18.29 2.51 -9.74
N SER A 129 -17.51 1.90 -10.65
CA SER A 129 -17.70 0.50 -11.02
C SER A 129 -17.09 -0.50 -10.04
N GLY A 130 -16.21 -0.06 -9.13
CA GLY A 130 -15.41 -0.94 -8.27
C GLY A 130 -14.45 -1.83 -9.08
N ALA A 131 -14.17 -1.48 -10.34
CA ALA A 131 -13.36 -2.30 -11.21
C ALA A 131 -11.88 -2.13 -10.87
N ARG A 132 -11.25 -3.20 -10.39
CA ARG A 132 -9.81 -3.24 -10.19
C ARG A 132 -9.06 -3.14 -11.51
N VAL A 133 -8.12 -2.20 -11.60
CA VAL A 133 -7.35 -1.92 -12.82
C VAL A 133 -6.02 -2.68 -12.82
N PHE A 134 -5.20 -2.48 -11.79
CA PHE A 134 -3.93 -3.18 -11.59
C PHE A 134 -3.45 -3.05 -10.13
N GLU A 135 -2.36 -3.72 -9.78
CA GLU A 135 -1.61 -3.47 -8.55
C GLU A 135 -0.24 -2.86 -8.85
N LEU A 136 0.12 -1.80 -8.14
CA LEU A 136 1.48 -1.30 -8.12
C LEU A 136 2.24 -1.99 -6.98
N GLN A 137 3.26 -2.78 -7.30
CA GLN A 137 4.17 -3.37 -6.34
C GLN A 137 5.49 -2.59 -6.33
N VAL A 138 5.87 -2.09 -5.16
CA VAL A 138 7.08 -1.30 -4.93
C VAL A 138 8.01 -2.05 -3.99
N GLY A 139 9.22 -2.36 -4.46
CA GLY A 139 10.24 -3.06 -3.68
C GLY A 139 11.52 -3.35 -4.45
#